data_AF-A0A7S1RR87-F1
#
_entry.id   AF-A0A7S1RR87-F1
#
_cell.length_a   1.000
_cell.length_b   1.000
_cell.length_c   1.000
_cell.angle_alpha   90.00
_cell.angle_beta   90.00
_cell.angle_gamma   90.00
#
_symmetry.space_group_name_H-M   'P 1'
#
loop_
_entity.id
_entity.type
_entity.pdbx_description
1 polymer ?
#
loop_
_entity_poly.entity_id
_entity_poly.type
_entity_poly.pdbx_seq_one_letter_code
_entity_poly.pdbx_strand_id
1 'polypeptide(L)'
;RNAAHLERRFAYVSLDSEAHRVLGEHGFNSVLCDAPACRPDDLKDNIWKMRWYLMYTLTGFGLSALVVDADIVFLADPMRAFWFDADMETMTDHFFPERHLWEPWVRVEDHINTGFVLARPTAALRSLIADFVGAHWEREHGYALRDAMDQRAFNHFIFRRMSADVPSVVGHYGTRTFGSPRRVVPGAPLRQASVRILDPAEVAHGMN
;
A
#
# COMPACT_ATOMS: atom_id res chain seq x y z
N ARG A 1 20.65 4.08 11.21
CA ARG A 1 21.60 5.07 10.62
C ARG A 1 20.89 5.65 9.42
N ASN A 2 20.77 6.98 9.33
CA ASN A 2 20.09 7.68 8.24
C ASN A 2 20.58 7.19 6.86
N ALA A 3 19.67 7.03 5.91
CA ALA A 3 19.92 6.43 4.61
C ALA A 3 19.88 7.46 3.47
N ALA A 4 20.61 8.58 3.60
CA ALA A 4 20.61 9.69 2.63
C ALA A 4 20.94 9.28 1.18
N HIS A 5 21.64 8.15 1.00
CA HIS A 5 21.90 7.59 -0.33
C HIS A 5 20.64 7.09 -1.06
N LEU A 6 19.54 6.85 -0.34
CA LEU A 6 18.25 6.44 -0.91
C LEU A 6 17.48 7.62 -1.50
N GLU A 7 17.64 8.83 -0.99
CA GLU A 7 16.89 10.02 -1.44
C GLU A 7 17.07 10.27 -2.94
N ARG A 8 18.27 10.01 -3.47
CA ARG A 8 18.60 10.11 -4.91
C ARG A 8 18.13 8.92 -5.74
N ARG A 9 17.69 7.84 -5.10
CA ARG A 9 17.18 6.63 -5.76
C ARG A 9 15.66 6.64 -5.88
N PHE A 10 14.97 7.47 -5.10
CA PHE A 10 13.55 7.68 -5.28
C PHE A 10 13.27 8.51 -6.53
N ALA A 11 12.17 8.17 -7.18
CA ALA A 11 11.50 9.02 -8.14
C ALA A 11 10.31 9.68 -7.43
N TYR A 12 10.23 11.00 -7.50
CA TYR A 12 9.19 11.79 -6.88
C TYR A 12 8.11 12.10 -7.92
N VAL A 13 6.85 11.90 -7.57
CA VAL A 13 5.73 12.34 -8.40
C VAL A 13 5.27 13.70 -7.90
N SER A 14 5.58 14.76 -8.64
CA SER A 14 5.19 16.12 -8.29
C SER A 14 3.77 16.41 -8.74
N LEU A 15 2.93 16.93 -7.85
CA LEU A 15 1.53 17.24 -8.15
C LEU A 15 1.35 18.61 -8.81
N ASP A 16 2.38 19.45 -8.77
CA ASP A 16 2.40 20.77 -9.39
C ASP A 16 3.80 21.10 -9.94
N SER A 17 3.86 22.13 -10.80
CA SER A 17 5.07 22.56 -11.50
C SER A 17 6.10 23.21 -10.57
N GLU A 18 5.69 23.81 -9.46
CA GLU A 18 6.59 24.40 -8.48
C GLU A 18 7.36 23.30 -7.74
N ALA A 19 6.66 22.29 -7.23
CA ALA A 19 7.27 21.11 -6.60
C ALA A 19 8.22 20.38 -7.56
N HIS A 20 7.82 20.20 -8.82
CA HIS A 20 8.69 19.60 -9.84
C HIS A 20 9.98 20.41 -10.06
N ARG A 21 9.86 21.73 -10.20
CA ARG A 21 11.00 22.64 -10.37
C ARG A 21 11.93 22.58 -9.17
N VAL A 22 11.40 22.72 -7.95
CA VAL A 22 12.20 22.72 -6.71
C VAL A 22 12.95 21.40 -6.54
N LEU A 23 12.30 20.26 -6.76
CA LEU A 23 12.95 18.95 -6.67
C LEU A 23 14.05 18.80 -7.73
N GLY A 24 13.80 19.26 -8.96
CA GLY A 24 14.79 19.28 -10.03
C GLY A 24 16.02 20.14 -9.73
N GLU A 25 15.83 21.33 -9.14
CA GLU A 25 16.92 22.23 -8.72
C GLU A 25 17.80 21.60 -7.63
N HIS A 26 17.24 20.72 -6.81
CA HIS A 26 17.98 19.97 -5.78
C HIS A 26 18.58 18.65 -6.30
N GLY A 27 18.40 18.33 -7.59
CA GLY A 27 18.96 17.14 -8.24
C GLY A 27 18.20 15.84 -7.94
N PHE A 28 16.93 15.93 -7.52
CA PHE A 28 16.07 14.77 -7.37
C PHE A 28 15.45 14.33 -8.69
N ASN A 29 15.23 13.02 -8.84
CA ASN A 29 14.46 12.50 -9.97
C ASN A 29 12.99 12.81 -9.73
N SER A 30 12.44 13.81 -10.41
CA SER A 30 11.02 14.17 -10.29
C SER A 30 10.31 14.02 -11.63
N VAL A 31 9.07 13.55 -11.59
CA VAL A 31 8.14 13.51 -12.72
C VAL A 31 6.94 14.36 -12.35
N LEU A 32 6.61 15.34 -13.19
CA LEU A 32 5.37 16.09 -13.04
C LEU A 32 4.19 15.18 -13.37
N CYS A 33 3.25 15.05 -12.44
CA CYS A 33 1.94 14.50 -12.72
C CYS A 33 1.23 15.48 -13.66
N ASP A 34 1.30 15.20 -14.97
CA ASP A 34 0.62 15.98 -15.99
C ASP A 34 -0.88 15.68 -15.90
N ALA A 35 -1.52 16.33 -14.94
CA ALA A 35 -2.95 16.26 -14.72
C ALA A 35 -3.58 17.64 -15.04
N PRO A 36 -3.51 18.12 -16.31
CA PRO A 36 -3.92 19.47 -16.69
C PRO A 36 -5.44 19.73 -16.60
N ALA A 37 -6.21 18.79 -16.06
CA ALA A 37 -7.68 18.81 -16.01
C ALA A 37 -8.27 18.54 -14.62
N CYS A 38 -7.47 18.40 -13.56
CA CYS A 38 -8.02 18.03 -12.26
C CYS A 38 -8.53 19.24 -11.51
N ARG A 39 -9.85 19.29 -11.32
CA ARG A 39 -10.44 20.23 -10.38
C ARG A 39 -9.87 19.94 -8.98
N PRO A 40 -9.84 20.91 -8.04
CA PRO A 40 -9.38 20.67 -6.66
C PRO A 40 -10.06 19.46 -6.01
N ASP A 41 -11.34 19.23 -6.35
CA ASP A 41 -12.09 18.07 -5.87
C ASP A 41 -11.51 16.75 -6.41
N ASP A 42 -11.02 16.72 -7.66
CA ASP A 42 -10.47 15.52 -8.32
C ASP A 42 -9.05 15.20 -7.85
N LEU A 43 -8.30 16.19 -7.35
CA LEU A 43 -6.93 16.00 -6.89
C LEU A 43 -6.83 14.91 -5.80
N LYS A 44 -7.72 14.92 -4.81
CA LYS A 44 -7.75 13.89 -3.76
C LYS A 44 -8.06 12.50 -4.33
N ASP A 45 -8.94 12.42 -5.32
CA ASP A 45 -9.25 11.15 -5.99
C ASP A 45 -8.08 10.65 -6.85
N ASN A 46 -7.35 11.55 -7.50
CA ASN A 46 -6.18 11.17 -8.26
C ASN A 46 -5.03 10.74 -7.36
N ILE A 47 -4.79 11.43 -6.24
CA ILE A 47 -3.81 11.00 -5.23
C ILE A 47 -4.19 9.61 -4.70
N TRP A 48 -5.46 9.41 -4.34
CA TRP A 48 -6.01 8.11 -3.91
C TRP A 48 -5.69 7.02 -4.94
N LYS A 49 -5.94 7.27 -6.23
CA LYS A 49 -5.76 6.29 -7.32
C LYS A 49 -4.30 6.08 -7.71
N MET A 50 -3.49 7.12 -7.62
CA MET A 50 -2.13 7.17 -8.13
C MET A 50 -1.26 6.07 -7.52
N ARG A 51 -1.33 5.86 -6.21
CA ARG A 51 -0.58 4.80 -5.51
C ARG A 51 -0.83 3.42 -6.12
N TRP A 52 -2.12 3.07 -6.27
CA TRP A 52 -2.53 1.78 -6.81
C TRP A 52 -2.16 1.63 -8.28
N TYR A 53 -2.24 2.71 -9.07
CA TYR A 53 -1.82 2.70 -10.46
C TYR A 53 -0.32 2.56 -10.66
N LEU A 54 0.48 3.26 -9.86
CA LEU A 54 1.92 3.11 -9.86
C LEU A 54 2.30 1.67 -9.55
N MET A 55 1.74 1.09 -8.48
CA MET A 55 1.99 -0.32 -8.15
C MET A 55 1.54 -1.27 -9.25
N TYR A 56 0.33 -1.11 -9.79
CA TYR A 56 -0.19 -1.96 -10.87
C TYR A 56 0.67 -1.90 -12.13
N THR A 57 1.11 -0.69 -12.50
CA THR A 57 1.91 -0.44 -13.71
C THR A 57 3.33 -0.99 -13.57
N LEU A 58 4.02 -0.65 -12.47
CA LEU A 58 5.40 -1.09 -12.23
C LEU A 58 5.49 -2.60 -12.11
N THR A 59 4.56 -3.23 -11.39
CA THR A 59 4.49 -4.70 -11.29
C THR A 59 4.10 -5.35 -12.61
N GLY A 60 3.33 -4.65 -13.45
CA GLY A 60 3.03 -5.07 -14.84
C GLY A 60 4.27 -5.13 -15.73
N PHE A 61 5.26 -4.27 -15.50
CA PHE A 61 6.57 -4.31 -16.15
C PHE A 61 7.54 -5.35 -15.54
N GLY A 62 7.10 -6.12 -14.54
CA GLY A 62 7.97 -7.09 -13.87
C GLY A 62 8.89 -6.47 -12.80
N LEU A 63 8.64 -5.22 -12.39
CA LEU A 63 9.43 -4.53 -11.37
C LEU A 63 8.80 -4.69 -9.98
N SER A 64 9.64 -4.83 -8.96
CA SER A 64 9.23 -4.56 -7.58
C SER A 64 9.18 -3.05 -7.36
N ALA A 65 8.18 -2.57 -6.65
CA ALA A 65 7.97 -1.15 -6.41
C ALA A 65 7.82 -0.86 -4.91
N LEU A 66 8.72 -0.05 -4.36
CA LEU A 66 8.51 0.58 -3.05
C LEU A 66 7.83 1.93 -3.29
N VAL A 67 6.57 2.04 -2.88
CA VAL A 67 5.76 3.26 -2.97
C VAL A 67 5.58 3.79 -1.56
N VAL A 68 5.93 5.06 -1.37
CA VAL A 68 5.87 5.73 -0.08
C VAL A 68 5.24 7.11 -0.21
N ASP A 69 4.58 7.55 0.85
CA ASP A 69 4.08 8.93 0.95
C ASP A 69 5.23 9.91 1.12
N ALA A 70 4.98 11.16 0.71
CA ALA A 70 5.99 12.21 0.70
C ALA A 70 6.38 12.69 2.12
N ASP A 71 5.56 12.38 3.12
CA ASP A 71 5.77 12.69 4.54
C ASP A 71 6.45 11.55 5.32
N ILE A 72 6.81 10.46 4.65
CA ILE A 72 7.55 9.35 5.25
C ILE A 72 9.02 9.74 5.47
N VAL A 73 9.47 9.59 6.72
CA VAL A 73 10.88 9.75 7.09
C VAL A 73 11.53 8.40 7.36
N PHE A 74 12.57 8.08 6.60
CA PHE A 74 13.38 6.87 6.78
C PHE A 74 14.42 7.05 7.89
N LEU A 75 14.27 6.33 8.99
CA LEU A 75 15.24 6.34 10.11
C LEU A 75 16.43 5.37 9.87
N ALA A 76 16.23 4.42 8.95
CA ALA A 76 17.21 3.43 8.53
C ALA A 76 16.99 3.05 7.06
N ASP A 77 17.85 2.19 6.54
CA ASP A 77 17.66 1.56 5.23
C ASP A 77 16.49 0.57 5.31
N PRO A 78 15.34 0.86 4.65
CA PRO A 78 14.13 0.03 4.74
C PRO A 78 14.34 -1.35 4.13
N MET A 79 15.31 -1.51 3.23
CA MET A 79 15.56 -2.77 2.55
C MET A 79 16.01 -3.87 3.50
N ARG A 80 16.49 -3.51 4.70
CA ARG A 80 16.92 -4.44 5.74
C ARG A 80 15.77 -4.95 6.60
N ALA A 81 14.63 -4.29 6.58
CA ALA A 81 13.45 -4.67 7.35
C ALA A 81 12.48 -5.56 6.56
N PHE A 82 12.54 -5.50 5.23
CA PHE A 82 11.73 -6.37 4.38
C PHE A 82 12.12 -7.84 4.50
N TRP A 83 11.11 -8.70 4.49
CA TRP A 83 11.28 -10.16 4.55
C TRP A 83 11.43 -10.78 3.17
N PHE A 84 10.90 -10.10 2.16
CA PHE A 84 10.79 -10.56 0.78
C PHE A 84 10.11 -11.93 0.66
N ASP A 85 9.11 -12.20 1.48
CA ASP A 85 8.36 -13.46 1.50
C ASP A 85 6.87 -13.31 1.12
N ALA A 86 6.37 -12.06 1.05
CA ALA A 86 4.99 -11.76 0.69
C ALA A 86 4.88 -11.04 -0.66
N ASP A 87 3.70 -11.10 -1.28
CA ASP A 87 3.41 -10.35 -2.50
C ASP A 87 3.45 -8.83 -2.26
N MET A 88 2.98 -8.41 -1.10
CA MET A 88 3.00 -7.04 -0.61
C MET A 88 3.58 -6.99 0.81
N GLU A 89 4.44 -6.02 1.10
CA GLU A 89 4.87 -5.71 2.47
C GLU A 89 4.51 -4.25 2.80
N THR A 90 3.99 -4.02 3.98
CA THR A 90 3.45 -2.73 4.41
C THR A 90 3.65 -2.56 5.91
N MET A 91 3.42 -1.36 6.44
CA MET A 91 3.58 -1.08 7.87
C MET A 91 2.21 -1.03 8.56
N THR A 92 2.23 -0.84 9.88
CA THR A 92 1.03 -0.61 10.70
C THR A 92 1.25 0.62 11.57
N ASP A 93 0.17 1.33 11.89
CA ASP A 93 0.19 2.50 12.78
C ASP A 93 0.06 2.12 14.26
N HIS A 94 -0.07 0.83 14.58
CA HIS A 94 -0.21 0.38 15.96
C HIS A 94 1.09 0.42 16.76
N PHE A 95 1.03 0.98 17.96
CA PHE A 95 2.14 0.92 18.94
C PHE A 95 2.42 -0.48 19.48
N PHE A 96 1.40 -1.35 19.53
CA PHE A 96 1.51 -2.73 20.02
C PHE A 96 0.87 -3.69 19.01
N PRO A 97 1.42 -3.82 17.78
CA PRO A 97 0.75 -4.57 16.73
C PRO A 97 0.55 -6.04 17.07
N GLU A 98 1.41 -6.64 17.90
CA GLU A 98 1.29 -8.02 18.37
C GLU A 98 0.04 -8.28 19.22
N ARG A 99 -0.51 -7.21 19.82
CA ARG A 99 -1.73 -7.21 20.65
C ARG A 99 -2.94 -6.62 19.94
N HIS A 100 -2.73 -5.73 18.99
CA HIS A 100 -3.80 -4.91 18.40
C HIS A 100 -4.20 -5.40 17.02
N LEU A 101 -3.23 -5.84 16.22
CA LEU A 101 -3.56 -6.43 14.93
C LEU A 101 -4.49 -7.61 15.20
N TRP A 102 -5.58 -7.66 14.45
CA TRP A 102 -6.57 -8.75 14.45
C TRP A 102 -7.57 -8.75 15.61
N GLU A 103 -7.50 -7.79 16.53
CA GLU A 103 -8.46 -7.70 17.62
C GLU A 103 -9.75 -6.98 17.18
N PRO A 104 -10.95 -7.49 17.54
CA PRO A 104 -12.23 -6.94 17.08
C PRO A 104 -12.57 -5.58 17.71
N TRP A 105 -11.89 -5.19 18.79
CA TRP A 105 -12.08 -3.90 19.47
C TRP A 105 -11.18 -2.81 18.91
N VAL A 106 -10.24 -3.16 18.04
CA VAL A 106 -9.39 -2.21 17.31
C VAL A 106 -10.03 -1.92 15.96
N ARG A 107 -9.94 -0.66 15.54
CA ARG A 107 -10.44 -0.21 14.25
C ARG A 107 -9.61 -0.83 13.13
N VAL A 108 -10.25 -1.61 12.27
CA VAL A 108 -9.59 -2.27 11.14
C VAL A 108 -8.93 -1.26 10.20
N GLU A 109 -9.48 -0.05 10.14
CA GLU A 109 -9.02 1.09 9.38
C GLU A 109 -7.58 1.52 9.70
N ASP A 110 -7.08 1.16 10.89
CA ASP A 110 -5.77 1.54 11.41
C ASP A 110 -4.75 0.37 11.34
N HIS A 111 -5.15 -0.81 10.85
CA HIS A 111 -4.32 -2.02 10.91
C HIS A 111 -3.15 -1.99 9.91
N ILE A 112 -3.39 -1.53 8.68
CA ILE A 112 -2.39 -1.39 7.62
C ILE A 112 -2.19 0.08 7.29
N ASN A 113 -0.94 0.54 7.26
CA ASN A 113 -0.57 1.85 6.76
C ASN A 113 -0.19 1.77 5.27
N THR A 114 -1.02 2.33 4.40
CA THR A 114 -0.79 2.28 2.94
C THR A 114 0.15 3.38 2.44
N GLY A 115 0.58 4.30 3.29
CA GLY A 115 1.63 5.27 3.00
C GLY A 115 3.03 4.64 2.89
N PHE A 116 3.17 3.36 3.21
CA PHE A 116 4.38 2.59 2.99
C PHE A 116 4.08 1.19 2.45
N VAL A 117 4.41 0.94 1.18
CA VAL A 117 4.11 -0.33 0.52
C VAL A 117 5.22 -0.78 -0.42
N LEU A 118 5.78 -1.95 -0.16
CA LEU A 118 6.57 -2.72 -1.13
C LEU A 118 5.66 -3.70 -1.87
N ALA A 119 5.58 -3.57 -3.19
CA ALA A 119 4.82 -4.43 -4.08
C ALA A 119 5.76 -5.29 -4.94
N ARG A 120 5.51 -6.61 -5.03
CA ARG A 120 6.26 -7.53 -5.89
C ARG A 120 5.54 -7.81 -7.21
N PRO A 121 6.28 -8.13 -8.29
CA PRO A 121 5.70 -8.38 -9.61
C PRO A 121 5.07 -9.78 -9.71
N THR A 122 3.99 -10.03 -8.98
CA THR A 122 3.29 -11.31 -9.01
C THR A 122 1.89 -11.16 -9.59
N ALA A 123 1.42 -12.21 -10.26
CA ALA A 123 0.06 -12.24 -10.81
C ALA A 123 -1.00 -12.11 -9.71
N ALA A 124 -0.75 -12.70 -8.54
CA ALA A 124 -1.65 -12.62 -7.39
C ALA A 124 -1.80 -11.17 -6.89
N LEU A 125 -0.68 -10.43 -6.73
CA LEU A 125 -0.75 -9.03 -6.34
C LEU A 125 -1.46 -8.17 -7.37
N ARG A 126 -1.13 -8.36 -8.66
CA ARG A 126 -1.74 -7.58 -9.74
C ARG A 126 -3.24 -7.79 -9.81
N SER A 127 -3.71 -9.03 -9.62
CA SER A 127 -5.14 -9.32 -9.52
C SER A 127 -5.77 -8.66 -8.30
N LEU A 128 -5.09 -8.68 -7.15
CA LEU A 128 -5.58 -8.04 -5.93
C LEU A 128 -5.73 -6.51 -6.10
N ILE A 129 -4.74 -5.86 -6.70
CA ILE A 129 -4.78 -4.41 -6.97
C ILE A 129 -5.87 -4.09 -8.00
N ALA A 130 -5.98 -4.86 -9.09
CA ALA A 130 -7.03 -4.67 -10.09
C ALA A 130 -8.43 -4.81 -9.48
N ASP A 131 -8.64 -5.82 -8.63
CA ASP A 131 -9.90 -6.01 -7.92
C ASP A 131 -10.19 -4.85 -6.95
N PHE A 132 -9.18 -4.37 -6.23
CA PHE A 132 -9.33 -3.25 -5.29
C PHE A 132 -9.70 -1.98 -6.03
N VAL A 133 -8.95 -1.63 -7.09
CA VAL A 133 -9.21 -0.47 -7.94
C VAL A 133 -10.58 -0.59 -8.58
N GLY A 134 -10.95 -1.76 -9.12
CA GLY A 134 -12.26 -1.98 -9.72
C GLY A 134 -13.42 -1.83 -8.74
N ALA A 135 -13.27 -2.32 -7.50
CA ALA A 135 -14.29 -2.21 -6.46
C ALA A 135 -14.48 -0.78 -5.92
N HIS A 136 -13.51 0.11 -6.10
CA HIS A 136 -13.48 1.45 -5.53
C HIS A 136 -13.20 2.53 -6.59
N TRP A 137 -13.42 2.19 -7.86
CA TRP A 137 -13.02 3.01 -9.01
C TRP A 137 -13.76 4.34 -9.05
N GLU A 138 -15.07 4.29 -8.80
CA GLU A 138 -15.94 5.46 -8.78
C GLU A 138 -16.21 5.89 -7.34
N ARG A 139 -16.45 7.19 -7.15
CA ARG A 139 -16.81 7.76 -5.85
C ARG A 139 -18.15 7.23 -5.32
N GLU A 140 -19.02 6.79 -6.23
CA GLU A 140 -20.39 6.35 -5.98
C GLU A 140 -20.63 4.99 -6.65
N HIS A 141 -20.11 3.90 -6.09
CA HIS A 141 -20.49 2.56 -6.54
C HIS A 141 -21.57 2.00 -5.61
N GLY A 142 -22.84 2.21 -6.00
CA GLY A 142 -24.02 1.63 -5.35
C GLY A 142 -24.29 2.17 -3.94
N TYR A 143 -25.16 3.18 -3.82
CA TYR A 143 -25.76 3.73 -2.58
C TYR A 143 -24.83 4.12 -1.41
N ALA A 144 -23.53 3.90 -1.48
CA ALA A 144 -22.55 4.21 -0.44
C ALA A 144 -21.42 5.08 -1.02
N LEU A 145 -21.07 6.15 -0.30
CA LEU A 145 -19.88 6.94 -0.61
C LEU A 145 -18.63 6.11 -0.39
N ARG A 146 -17.70 6.17 -1.35
CA ARG A 146 -16.35 5.63 -1.18
C ARG A 146 -15.65 6.35 -0.04
N ASP A 147 -14.92 5.60 0.79
CA ASP A 147 -14.10 6.20 1.84
C ASP A 147 -13.08 7.17 1.20
N ALA A 148 -13.01 8.39 1.75
CA ALA A 148 -12.12 9.44 1.28
C ALA A 148 -10.63 9.12 1.52
N MET A 149 -10.32 8.15 2.39
CA MET A 149 -8.97 7.69 2.69
C MET A 149 -8.76 6.29 2.13
N ASP A 150 -7.78 6.14 1.24
CA ASP A 150 -7.50 4.87 0.57
C ASP A 150 -7.02 3.79 1.55
N GLN A 151 -6.28 4.19 2.58
CA GLN A 151 -5.90 3.33 3.71
C GLN A 151 -7.10 2.60 4.30
N ARG A 152 -8.19 3.32 4.64
CA ARG A 152 -9.37 2.73 5.27
C ARG A 152 -10.11 1.79 4.32
N ALA A 153 -10.32 2.23 3.07
CA ALA A 153 -10.93 1.39 2.04
C ALA A 153 -10.14 0.10 1.81
N PHE A 154 -8.81 0.20 1.74
CA PHE A 154 -7.92 -0.94 1.54
C PHE A 154 -7.95 -1.89 2.73
N ASN A 155 -7.92 -1.39 3.96
CA ASN A 155 -8.04 -2.20 5.17
C ASN A 155 -9.35 -3.01 5.17
N HIS A 156 -10.50 -2.37 4.97
CA HIS A 156 -11.76 -3.10 4.89
C HIS A 156 -11.76 -4.16 3.78
N PHE A 157 -11.24 -3.82 2.60
CA PHE A 157 -11.17 -4.73 1.46
C PHE A 157 -10.30 -5.96 1.76
N ILE A 158 -9.11 -5.75 2.31
CA ILE A 158 -8.15 -6.81 2.63
C ILE A 158 -8.67 -7.69 3.75
N PHE A 159 -9.13 -7.12 4.86
CA PHE A 159 -9.60 -7.89 6.01
C PHE A 159 -10.87 -8.68 5.70
N ARG A 160 -11.77 -8.14 4.85
CA ARG A 160 -12.91 -8.90 4.34
C ARG A 160 -12.47 -10.12 3.53
N ARG A 161 -11.44 -9.98 2.70
CA ARG A 161 -10.88 -11.09 1.90
C ARG A 161 -10.09 -12.10 2.72
N MET A 162 -9.44 -11.67 3.81
CA MET A 162 -8.77 -12.56 4.76
C MET A 162 -9.77 -13.34 5.64
N SER A 163 -10.90 -12.74 5.98
CA SER A 163 -11.91 -13.30 6.89
C SER A 163 -13.05 -14.06 6.19
N ALA A 164 -13.02 -14.15 4.86
CA ALA A 164 -14.02 -14.88 4.08
C ALA A 164 -13.94 -16.39 4.36
N ASP A 165 -15.05 -17.12 4.15
CA ASP A 165 -15.09 -18.58 4.29
C ASP A 165 -14.04 -19.29 3.42
N VAL A 166 -13.78 -18.72 2.24
CA VAL A 166 -12.67 -19.07 1.35
C VAL A 166 -11.79 -17.83 1.20
N PRO A 167 -10.73 -17.68 2.02
CA PRO A 167 -9.89 -16.50 1.95
C PRO A 167 -9.23 -16.37 0.57
N SER A 168 -9.12 -15.15 0.06
CA SER A 168 -8.37 -14.86 -1.18
C SER A 168 -7.06 -14.08 -0.92
N VAL A 169 -6.86 -13.66 0.33
CA VAL A 169 -5.66 -12.99 0.82
C VAL A 169 -5.17 -13.65 2.11
N VAL A 170 -3.86 -13.81 2.24
CA VAL A 170 -3.18 -14.29 3.45
C VAL A 170 -2.40 -13.13 4.06
N GLY A 171 -2.52 -12.94 5.37
CA GLY A 171 -1.81 -11.91 6.13
C GLY A 171 -0.65 -12.51 6.92
N HIS A 172 0.45 -11.78 7.07
CA HIS A 172 1.57 -12.18 7.92
C HIS A 172 1.96 -11.05 8.88
N TYR A 173 2.25 -11.39 10.13
CA TYR A 173 2.87 -10.47 11.10
C TYR A 173 3.81 -11.27 12.01
N GLY A 174 5.10 -10.92 12.01
CA GLY A 174 6.14 -11.76 12.61
C GLY A 174 6.08 -13.17 12.05
N THR A 175 5.97 -14.17 12.94
CA THR A 175 5.80 -15.59 12.58
C THR A 175 4.35 -16.04 12.45
N ARG A 176 3.38 -15.15 12.68
CA ARG A 176 1.94 -15.46 12.63
C ARG A 176 1.42 -15.28 11.20
N THR A 177 0.48 -16.15 10.82
CA THR A 177 -0.21 -16.12 9.53
C THR A 177 -1.72 -16.10 9.75
N PHE A 178 -2.42 -15.26 8.99
CA PHE A 178 -3.86 -15.01 9.05
C PHE A 178 -4.49 -15.24 7.67
N GLY A 179 -5.77 -15.61 7.61
CA GLY A 179 -6.43 -15.92 6.34
C GLY A 179 -5.95 -17.20 5.66
N SER A 180 -5.29 -18.12 6.39
CA SER A 180 -4.99 -19.45 5.85
C SER A 180 -6.25 -20.32 5.79
N PRO A 181 -6.51 -21.01 4.67
CA PRO A 181 -7.65 -21.91 4.57
C PRO A 181 -7.53 -23.02 5.64
N ARG A 182 -8.53 -23.13 6.52
CA ARG A 182 -8.57 -24.21 7.53
C ARG A 182 -8.78 -25.59 6.91
N ARG A 183 -9.19 -25.66 5.63
CA ARG A 183 -9.39 -26.86 4.82
C ARG A 183 -9.07 -26.57 3.35
N VAL A 184 -8.61 -27.57 2.61
CA VAL A 184 -8.51 -27.48 1.14
C VAL A 184 -9.92 -27.35 0.57
N VAL A 185 -10.23 -26.20 -0.04
CA VAL A 185 -11.54 -25.95 -0.67
C VAL A 185 -11.42 -26.21 -2.17
N PRO A 186 -12.21 -27.14 -2.75
CA PRO A 186 -12.26 -27.34 -4.20
C PRO A 186 -12.62 -26.02 -4.91
N GLY A 187 -11.80 -25.60 -5.87
CA GLY A 187 -12.00 -24.34 -6.60
C GLY A 187 -11.41 -23.10 -5.94
N ALA A 188 -10.69 -23.23 -4.82
CA ALA A 188 -9.90 -22.12 -4.27
C ALA A 188 -8.87 -21.62 -5.31
N PRO A 189 -8.55 -20.31 -5.32
CA PRO A 189 -7.54 -19.77 -6.23
C PRO A 189 -6.21 -20.51 -6.06
N LEU A 190 -5.56 -20.84 -7.19
CA LEU A 190 -4.29 -21.58 -7.26
C LEU A 190 -3.18 -20.97 -6.38
N ARG A 191 -3.24 -19.65 -6.16
CA ARG A 191 -2.36 -18.92 -5.25
C ARG A 191 -3.11 -17.71 -4.70
N GLN A 192 -3.21 -17.63 -3.37
CA GLN A 192 -3.72 -16.45 -2.66
C GLN A 192 -2.67 -15.33 -2.71
N ALA A 193 -3.09 -14.08 -2.76
CA ALA A 193 -2.18 -12.95 -2.57
C ALA A 193 -1.73 -12.90 -1.10
N SER A 194 -0.46 -12.62 -0.83
CA SER A 194 0.05 -12.48 0.54
C SER A 194 0.44 -11.03 0.89
N VAL A 195 0.05 -10.58 2.08
CA VAL A 195 0.38 -9.27 2.63
C VAL A 195 1.14 -9.46 3.94
N ARG A 196 2.35 -8.91 4.05
CA ARG A 196 3.10 -8.85 5.31
C ARG A 196 3.02 -7.46 5.92
N ILE A 197 2.69 -7.43 7.20
CA ILE A 197 2.65 -6.22 8.02
C ILE A 197 3.92 -6.19 8.86
N LEU A 198 4.66 -5.10 8.76
CA LEU A 198 5.91 -4.81 9.43
C LEU A 198 5.68 -3.92 10.65
N ASP A 199 6.58 -3.99 11.62
CA ASP A 199 6.52 -3.16 12.82
C ASP A 199 6.89 -1.70 12.50
N PRO A 200 6.16 -0.70 13.03
CA PRO A 200 6.49 0.71 12.82
C PRO A 200 7.90 1.10 13.27
N ALA A 201 8.45 0.43 14.30
CA ALA A 201 9.75 0.78 14.86
C ALA A 201 10.94 0.50 13.92
N GLU A 202 10.76 -0.32 12.89
CA GLU A 202 11.87 -0.87 12.10
C GLU A 202 12.29 0.00 10.89
N VAL A 203 11.42 0.87 10.39
CA VAL A 203 11.55 1.32 9.00
C VAL A 203 11.41 2.84 8.81
N ALA A 204 10.32 3.41 9.32
CA ALA A 204 9.89 4.75 8.97
C ALA A 204 8.84 5.28 9.95
N HIS A 205 8.70 6.61 10.02
CA HIS A 205 7.58 7.24 10.70
C HIS A 205 6.92 8.24 9.73
N GLY A 206 5.60 8.18 9.60
CA GLY A 206 4.83 9.25 8.97
C GLY A 206 4.54 10.33 10.01
N MET A 207 4.90 11.58 9.72
CA MET A 207 4.44 12.71 10.51
C MET A 207 3.13 13.22 9.89
N ASN A 208 1.99 12.80 10.45
CA ASN A 208 0.71 13.46 10.21
C ASN A 208 0.67 14.82 10.92
#